data_AF-A0A2W5ZGQ8-F1
#
_entry.id   AF-A0A2W5ZGQ8-F1
#
_cell.length_a   1.000
_cell.length_b   1.000
_cell.length_c   1.000
_cell.angle_alpha   90.00
_cell.angle_beta   90.00
_cell.angle_gamma   90.00
#
_symmetry.space_group_name_H-M   'P 1'
#
loop_
_entity.id
_entity.type
_entity.pdbx_description
1 polymer ?
#
loop_
_entity_poly.entity_id
_entity_poly.type
_entity_poly.pdbx_seq_one_letter_code
_entity_poly.pdbx_strand_id
1 'polypeptide(L)' 'MENSLHKRTPAASFYFPGNIVLLPLPPYAPELNSTENIWDYLRRNFLSHCVWDTYEAIDACATPGMP' A
#
# COMPACT_ATOMS: atom_id res chain seq x y z
N MET A 1 -15.26 26.89 3.60
CA MET A 1 -14.14 26.28 2.85
C MET A 1 -13.14 25.78 3.87
N GLU A 2 -13.52 24.71 4.57
CA GLU A 2 -12.78 24.18 5.70
C GLU A 2 -11.88 23.05 5.19
N ASN A 3 -10.60 23.35 4.97
CA ASN A 3 -9.57 22.31 4.87
C ASN A 3 -9.24 21.87 6.30
N SER A 4 -10.09 20.99 6.84
CA SER A 4 -9.81 20.24 8.06
C SER A 4 -8.63 19.32 7.82
N LEU A 5 -7.45 19.88 8.06
CA LEU A 5 -6.19 19.16 8.18
C LEU A 5 -6.40 18.06 9.22
N HIS A 6 -6.40 16.81 8.77
CA HIS A 6 -6.44 15.60 9.58
C HIS A 6 -5.18 15.61 10.46
N LYS A 7 -5.23 16.30 11.60
CA LYS A 7 -4.12 16.37 12.55
C LYS A 7 -3.89 14.95 13.04
N ARG A 8 -2.78 14.35 12.59
CA ARG A 8 -2.34 13.02 13.02
C ARG A 8 -2.26 13.02 14.55
N THR A 9 -3.14 12.26 15.18
CA THR A 9 -2.96 11.82 16.55
C THR A 9 -1.62 11.07 16.62
N PRO A 10 -0.73 11.33 17.58
CA PRO A 10 0.49 10.56 17.69
C PRO A 10 0.12 9.12 18.04
N ALA A 11 0.25 8.23 17.06
CA ALA A 11 0.22 6.80 17.31
C ALA A 11 1.27 6.49 18.40
N ALA A 12 0.93 5.58 19.31
CA ALA A 12 1.78 5.13 20.41
C ALA A 12 3.27 5.06 19.98
N SER A 13 4.17 5.57 20.82
CA SER A 13 5.58 5.83 20.47
C SER A 13 6.24 4.62 19.80
N PHE A 14 6.30 4.64 18.48
CA PHE A 14 7.01 3.64 17.69
C PHE A 14 8.49 3.97 17.75
N TYR A 15 9.29 3.13 18.41
CA TYR A 15 10.72 3.33 18.54
C TYR A 15 11.41 2.81 17.27
N PHE A 16 11.94 3.71 16.45
CA PHE A 16 12.78 3.32 15.31
C PHE A 16 14.15 2.87 15.82
N PRO A 17 14.67 1.71 15.38
CA PRO A 17 16.04 1.35 15.66
C PRO A 17 16.98 2.34 14.95
N GLY A 18 18.13 2.65 15.56
CA GLY A 18 19.03 3.73 15.12
C GLY A 18 19.69 3.54 13.75
N ASN A 19 19.47 2.40 13.10
CA ASN A 19 19.93 2.09 11.76
C ASN A 19 18.86 2.30 10.66
N ILE A 20 17.66 2.77 11.01
CA ILE A 20 16.57 3.03 10.07
C ILE A 20 16.30 4.53 10.02
N VAL A 21 16.29 5.09 8.81
CA VAL A 21 15.94 6.49 8.55
C VAL A 21 14.62 6.52 7.78
N LEU A 22 13.69 7.34 8.25
CA LEU A 22 12.43 7.60 7.54
C LEU A 22 12.66 8.55 6.37
N LEU A 23 12.26 8.12 5.18
CA LEU A 23 12.25 8.96 3.99
C LEU A 23 10.82 9.47 3.75
N PRO A 24 10.52 10.76 3.97
CA PRO A 24 9.23 11.32 3.62
C PRO A 24 9.09 11.37 2.10
N LEU A 25 8.06 10.73 1.56
CA LEU A 25 7.74 10.80 0.14
C LEU A 25 6.98 12.11 -0.15
N PRO A 26 7.31 12.82 -1.25
CA PRO A 26 6.58 14.00 -1.64
C PRO A 26 5.14 13.62 -2.06
N PRO A 27 4.16 14.53 -1.84
CA PRO A 27 2.79 14.28 -2.25
C PRO A 27 2.69 14.18 -3.77
N TYR A 28 1.79 13.33 -4.26
CA TYR A 28 1.49 13.11 -5.69
C TYR A 28 2.65 12.61 -6.57
N ALA A 29 3.66 11.95 -5.98
CA ALA A 29 4.74 11.29 -6.71
C ALA A 29 4.68 9.75 -6.56
N PRO A 30 3.66 9.08 -7.14
CA PRO A 30 3.54 7.63 -7.07
C PRO A 30 4.75 6.90 -7.66
N GLU A 31 5.45 7.50 -8.63
CA GLU A 31 6.67 6.97 -9.23
C GLU A 31 7.85 6.82 -8.26
N LEU A 32 7.85 7.57 -7.15
CA LEU A 32 8.88 7.48 -6.11
C LEU A 32 8.56 6.41 -5.05
N ASN A 33 7.33 5.89 -5.04
CA ASN A 33 6.93 4.82 -4.14
C ASN A 33 7.09 3.46 -4.84
N SER A 34 8.11 2.69 -4.47
CA SER A 34 8.33 1.34 -5.02
C SER A 34 7.14 0.41 -4.86
N THR A 35 6.29 0.64 -3.86
CA THR A 35 5.07 -0.13 -3.61
C THR A 35 4.03 0.09 -4.71
N GLU A 36 3.94 1.28 -5.31
CA GLU A 36 3.01 1.56 -6.40
C GLU A 36 3.32 0.72 -7.64
N ASN A 37 4.59 0.43 -7.92
CA ASN A 37 4.98 -0.44 -9.04
C ASN A 37 4.43 -1.87 -8.85
N ILE A 38 4.48 -2.39 -7.61
CA ILE A 38 3.94 -3.71 -7.28
C ILE A 38 2.42 -3.69 -7.44
N TRP A 39 1.74 -2.65 -6.93
CA TRP A 39 0.30 -2.52 -7.06
C TRP A 39 -0.17 -2.39 -8.50
N ASP A 40 0.55 -1.64 -9.34
CA ASP A 40 0.26 -1.49 -10.75
C ASP A 40 0.45 -2.82 -11.50
N TYR A 41 1.49 -3.59 -11.16
CA TYR A 41 1.67 -4.95 -11.66
C TYR A 41 0.52 -5.89 -11.26
N LEU A 42 0.14 -5.91 -9.98
CA LEU A 42 -0.95 -6.76 -9.50
C LEU A 42 -2.28 -6.40 -10.14
N ARG A 43 -2.61 -5.10 -10.24
CA ARG A 43 -3.82 -4.62 -10.92
C ARG A 43 -3.87 -5.03 -12.38
N ARG A 44 -2.77 -4.90 -13.12
CA ARG A 44 -2.75 -5.24 -14.55
C ARG A 44 -2.85 -6.73 -14.83
N ASN A 45 -2.24 -7.58 -14.00
CA ASN A 45 -2.06 -9.00 -14.33
C ASN A 45 -3.06 -9.92 -13.63
N PHE A 46 -3.48 -9.58 -12.41
CA PHE A 46 -4.21 -10.50 -11.54
C PHE A 46 -5.55 -9.92 -11.06
N LEU A 47 -5.59 -8.60 -10.82
CA LEU A 47 -6.72 -7.95 -10.16
C LEU A 47 -7.59 -7.10 -11.10
N SER A 48 -7.39 -7.16 -12.42
CA SER A 48 -8.24 -6.43 -13.37
C SER A 48 -9.47 -7.24 -13.74
N HIS A 49 -10.64 -6.59 -13.74
CA HIS A 49 -11.90 -7.11 -14.30
C HIS A 49 -12.45 -8.37 -13.61
N CYS A 50 -12.00 -8.68 -12.40
CA CYS A 50 -12.55 -9.75 -11.56
C CYS A 50 -13.54 -9.16 -10.53
N VAL A 51 -14.66 -9.86 -10.31
CA VAL A 51 -15.53 -9.67 -9.17
C VAL A 51 -15.27 -10.84 -8.23
N TRP A 52 -14.86 -10.56 -7.00
CA TRP A 52 -14.51 -11.60 -6.02
C TRP A 52 -15.62 -11.75 -4.99
N ASP A 53 -16.02 -13.00 -4.77
CA ASP A 53 -17.06 -13.35 -3.80
C ASP A 53 -16.51 -13.41 -2.36
N THR A 54 -15.22 -13.69 -2.20
CA THR A 54 -14.55 -13.91 -0.92
C THR A 54 -13.13 -13.34 -0.91
N TYR A 55 -12.58 -13.08 0.28
CA TYR A 55 -11.24 -12.50 0.42
C TYR A 55 -10.14 -13.51 0.04
N GLU A 56 -10.39 -14.79 0.30
CA GLU A 56 -9.54 -15.92 -0.05
C GLU A 56 -9.31 -16.01 -1.56
N ALA A 57 -10.33 -15.65 -2.37
CA ALA A 57 -10.20 -15.61 -3.83
C ALA A 57 -9.25 -14.51 -4.32
N ILE A 58 -9.08 -13.44 -3.55
CA ILE A 58 -8.12 -12.36 -3.85
C ILE A 58 -6.70 -12.82 -3.48
N ASP A 59 -6.54 -13.46 -2.32
CA ASP A 59 -5.24 -13.91 -1.81
C ASP A 59 -4.62 -14.99 -2.70
N ALA A 60 -5.43 -15.97 -3.14
CA ALA A 60 -5.01 -17.01 -4.09
C ALA A 60 -4.55 -16.43 -5.45
N CYS A 61 -5.07 -15.28 -5.85
CA CYS A 61 -4.70 -14.61 -7.10
C CYS A 61 -3.38 -13.84 -6.96
N ALA A 62 -3.12 -13.27 -5.79
CA ALA A 62 -1.90 -12.51 -5.49
C ALA A 62 -0.67 -13.39 -5.20
N THR A 63 -0.86 -14.69 -4.99
CA THR A 63 0.21 -15.66 -4.69
C THR A 63 0.29 -16.77 -5.74
N PRO A 64 1.02 -16.57 -6.85
CA PRO A 64 1.18 -17.62 -7.86
C PRO A 64 2.01 -18.78 -7.30
N GLY A 65 1.36 -19.89 -6.92
CA GLY A 65 2.01 -21.17 -6.65
C GLY A 65 1.87 -21.77 -5.23
N MET A 66 0.95 -21.33 -4.39
CA MET A 66 0.54 -22.14 -3.23
C MET A 66 -0.61 -23.11 -3.60
N PRO A 67 -0.63 -24.33 -3.03
CA PRO A 67 -1.71 -25.30 -3.24
C PRO A 67 -3.04 -24.83 -2.66
#